data_AF-A0A8H3DXU7-F1
#
_entry.id   AF-A0A8H3DXU7-F1
#
_cell.length_a   1.000
_cell.length_b   1.000
_cell.length_c   1.000
_cell.angle_alpha   90.00
_cell.angle_beta   90.00
_cell.angle_gamma   90.00
#
_symmetry.space_group_name_H-M   'P 1'
#
loop_
_entity.id
_entity.type
_entity.pdbx_description
1 polymer ?
#
loop_
_entity_poly.entity_id
_entity_poly.type
_entity_poly.pdbx_seq_one_letter_code
_entity_poly.pdbx_strand_id
1 'polypeptide(L)'
;MPINNAAADMHVLHYPSRSEVPENRESGIGAHTDFQCFTILWQGEIPALQVKNASGQWVDAQPMPASQTNFQDGQVTLLRFPSSSTLLSAYIPDDIFKSTVHRVIIHSGVRRYSIPLFFGTDDNVNVEVSPFVQITTDLRVMSLFLLAIT
;
A
#
# COMPACT_ATOMS: atom_id res chain seq x y z
N MET A 1 11.46 -16.18 -13.70
CA MET A 1 12.01 -17.10 -12.68
C MET A 1 10.92 -17.43 -11.67
N PRO A 2 10.78 -18.67 -11.20
CA PRO A 2 9.85 -18.96 -10.10
C PRO A 2 10.31 -18.24 -8.82
N ILE A 3 9.38 -17.59 -8.11
CA ILE A 3 9.64 -17.01 -6.79
C ILE A 3 9.64 -18.17 -5.81
N ASN A 4 10.84 -18.65 -5.44
CA ASN A 4 10.96 -19.80 -4.55
C ASN A 4 10.95 -19.40 -3.07
N ASN A 5 11.33 -18.16 -2.74
CA ASN A 5 11.34 -17.61 -1.38
C ASN A 5 10.78 -16.18 -1.38
N ALA A 6 9.47 -15.98 -1.37
CA ALA A 6 8.92 -14.64 -1.23
C ALA A 6 9.21 -14.09 0.17
N ALA A 7 9.80 -12.90 0.28
CA ALA A 7 9.86 -12.16 1.53
C ALA A 7 8.45 -11.63 1.88
N ALA A 8 8.05 -11.80 3.12
CA ALA A 8 6.82 -11.22 3.65
C ALA A 8 7.09 -10.72 5.07
N ASP A 9 6.77 -9.45 5.31
CA ASP A 9 6.94 -8.82 6.61
C ASP A 9 5.60 -8.23 7.08
N MET A 10 5.24 -8.48 8.33
CA MET A 10 3.98 -8.04 8.91
C MET A 10 4.23 -7.26 10.20
N HIS A 11 3.69 -6.05 10.24
CA HIS A 11 3.82 -5.17 11.40
C HIS A 11 2.47 -4.96 12.07
N VAL A 12 2.49 -4.73 13.38
CA VAL A 12 1.34 -4.20 14.12
C VAL A 12 1.70 -2.79 14.54
N LEU A 13 1.03 -1.81 13.96
CA LEU A 13 1.31 -0.39 14.17
C LEU A 13 0.24 0.21 15.08
N HIS A 14 0.70 0.89 16.14
CA HIS A 14 -0.15 1.65 17.04
C HIS A 14 0.10 3.15 16.84
N TYR A 15 -0.98 3.90 16.64
CA TYR A 15 -0.98 5.34 16.52
C TYR A 15 -1.73 5.94 17.72
N PRO A 16 -1.04 6.69 18.59
CA PRO A 16 -1.68 7.38 19.69
C PRO A 16 -2.68 8.43 19.18
N SER A 17 -3.63 8.81 20.02
CA SER A 17 -4.53 9.92 19.73
C SER A 17 -3.76 11.21 19.50
N ARG A 18 -4.28 12.13 18.67
CA ARG A 18 -3.63 13.42 18.43
C ARG A 18 -3.36 14.21 19.72
N SER A 19 -4.21 14.10 20.73
CA SER A 19 -4.06 14.78 22.02
C SER A 19 -2.94 14.21 22.88
N GLU A 20 -2.45 13.01 22.58
CA GLU A 20 -1.34 12.35 23.28
C GLU A 20 0.02 12.67 22.64
N VAL A 21 0.02 13.30 21.45
CA VAL A 21 1.24 13.68 20.72
C VAL A 21 1.53 15.16 20.95
N PRO A 22 2.76 15.54 21.37
CA PRO A 22 3.15 16.95 21.52
C PRO A 22 2.85 17.77 20.26
N GLU A 23 2.49 19.05 20.42
CA GLU A 23 2.13 19.92 19.28
C GLU A 23 3.24 20.04 18.23
N ASN A 24 4.50 19.95 18.65
CA ASN A 24 5.69 20.02 17.80
C ASN A 24 6.09 18.69 17.14
N ARG A 25 5.28 17.63 17.27
CA ARG A 25 5.52 16.33 16.62
C ARG A 25 4.40 16.01 15.65
N GLU A 26 4.77 15.39 14.54
CA GLU A 26 3.79 14.82 13.61
C GLU A 26 3.08 13.63 14.26
N SER A 27 1.77 13.56 14.05
CA SER A 27 0.95 12.44 14.52
C SER A 27 0.65 11.52 13.34
N GLY A 28 1.30 10.35 13.31
CA GLY A 28 1.19 9.39 12.21
C GLY A 28 2.54 9.01 11.61
N ILE A 29 2.55 8.80 10.29
CA ILE A 29 3.76 8.50 9.49
C ILE A 29 3.81 9.48 8.32
N GLY A 30 4.97 10.10 8.12
CA GLY A 30 5.21 11.05 7.04
C GLY A 30 5.06 10.46 5.63
N ALA A 31 5.10 11.31 4.61
CA ALA A 31 4.94 10.90 3.23
C ALA A 31 6.09 9.99 2.75
N HIS A 32 5.76 8.80 2.24
CA HIS A 32 6.73 7.83 1.75
C HIS A 32 6.14 6.88 0.70
N THR A 33 6.98 5.98 0.20
CA THR A 33 6.63 4.84 -0.66
C THR A 33 7.19 3.57 -0.03
N ASP A 34 6.50 2.45 -0.17
CA ASP A 34 7.03 1.17 0.31
C ASP A 34 8.12 0.63 -0.62
N PHE A 35 9.04 -0.15 -0.07
CA PHE A 35 10.10 -0.81 -0.82
C PHE A 35 9.67 -2.16 -1.41
N GLN A 36 8.64 -2.78 -0.83
CA GLN A 36 8.17 -4.09 -1.21
C GLN A 36 7.20 -4.03 -2.41
N CYS A 37 6.96 -5.16 -3.07
CA CYS A 37 6.17 -5.25 -4.29
C CYS A 37 4.73 -4.75 -4.14
N PHE A 38 4.07 -5.12 -3.04
CA PHE A 38 2.74 -4.64 -2.67
C PHE A 38 2.48 -4.85 -1.18
N THR A 39 1.50 -4.14 -0.66
CA THR A 39 1.12 -4.13 0.74
C THR A 39 -0.38 -4.41 0.87
N ILE A 40 -0.73 -5.38 1.71
CA ILE A 40 -2.11 -5.58 2.16
C ILE A 40 -2.23 -4.93 3.51
N LEU A 41 -3.08 -3.91 3.65
CA LEU A 41 -3.23 -3.16 4.88
C LEU A 41 -4.60 -3.41 5.48
N TRP A 42 -4.65 -3.98 6.68
CA TRP A 42 -5.82 -3.80 7.55
C TRP A 42 -5.66 -2.47 8.29
N GLN A 43 -6.62 -1.54 8.17
CA GLN A 43 -6.47 -0.19 8.68
C GLN A 43 -7.49 0.25 9.74
N GLY A 44 -8.39 -0.63 10.15
CA GLY A 44 -9.45 -0.25 11.05
C GLY A 44 -10.52 0.63 10.36
N GLU A 45 -11.43 1.18 11.17
CA GLU A 45 -12.48 2.10 10.72
C GLU A 45 -12.04 3.57 10.77
N ILE A 46 -10.92 3.87 11.43
CA ILE A 46 -10.46 5.25 11.64
C ILE A 46 -9.75 5.76 10.38
N PRO A 47 -10.34 6.74 9.67
CA PRO A 47 -9.74 7.28 8.46
C PRO A 47 -8.50 8.10 8.84
N ALA A 48 -7.35 7.66 8.34
CA ALA A 48 -6.07 8.32 8.60
C ALA A 48 -5.06 8.13 7.47
N LEU A 49 -5.19 7.05 6.70
CA LEU A 49 -4.34 6.82 5.54
C LEU A 49 -4.73 7.77 4.41
N GLN A 50 -3.73 8.49 3.89
CA GLN A 50 -3.87 9.30 2.69
C GLN A 50 -2.90 8.83 1.62
N VAL A 51 -3.36 8.84 0.39
CA VAL A 51 -2.60 8.47 -0.80
C VAL A 51 -2.58 9.66 -1.75
N LYS A 52 -1.45 9.88 -2.41
CA LYS A 52 -1.29 10.93 -3.40
C LYS A 52 -1.73 10.41 -4.77
N ASN A 53 -2.78 11.00 -5.34
CA ASN A 53 -3.31 10.63 -6.66
C ASN A 53 -2.39 11.13 -7.80
N ALA A 54 -2.73 10.78 -9.05
CA ALA A 54 -1.95 11.16 -10.23
C ALA A 54 -1.86 12.68 -10.45
N SER A 55 -2.84 13.44 -9.96
CA SER A 55 -2.84 14.92 -9.96
C SER A 55 -1.98 15.52 -8.85
N GLY A 56 -1.33 14.70 -8.03
CA GLY A 56 -0.50 15.13 -6.91
C GLY A 56 -1.30 15.56 -5.67
N GLN A 57 -2.59 15.26 -5.61
CA GLN A 57 -3.48 15.62 -4.50
C GLN A 57 -3.56 14.48 -3.49
N TRP A 58 -3.66 14.83 -2.21
CA TRP A 58 -3.92 13.85 -1.15
C TRP A 58 -5.40 13.48 -1.15
N VAL A 59 -5.69 12.18 -1.18
CA VAL A 59 -7.03 11.61 -1.04
C VAL A 59 -7.02 10.60 0.10
N ASP A 60 -8.12 10.52 0.85
CA ASP A 60 -8.27 9.54 1.92
C ASP A 60 -8.47 8.14 1.32
N ALA A 61 -7.65 7.19 1.75
CA ALA A 61 -7.80 5.81 1.31
C ALA A 61 -8.88 5.12 2.14
N GLN A 62 -10.07 5.00 1.55
CA GLN A 62 -11.18 4.32 2.20
C GLN A 62 -10.94 2.80 2.27
N PRO A 63 -11.28 2.13 3.39
CA PRO A 63 -11.21 0.68 3.45
C PRO A 63 -12.19 0.04 2.44
N MET A 64 -11.79 -1.05 1.79
CA MET A 64 -12.65 -1.73 0.82
C MET A 64 -13.70 -2.61 1.51
N PRO A 65 -14.98 -2.52 1.13
CA PRO A 65 -16.05 -3.33 1.72
C PRO A 65 -15.74 -4.83 1.69
N ALA A 66 -16.20 -5.56 2.72
CA ALA A 66 -16.02 -7.01 2.81
C ALA A 66 -16.59 -7.75 1.59
N SER A 67 -17.66 -7.23 0.96
CA SER A 67 -18.24 -7.79 -0.26
C SER A 67 -17.31 -7.75 -1.49
N GLN A 68 -16.26 -6.93 -1.45
CA GLN A 68 -15.28 -6.79 -2.53
C GLN A 68 -13.95 -7.46 -2.18
N THR A 69 -13.82 -8.08 -1.01
CA THR A 69 -12.57 -8.70 -0.58
C THR A 69 -12.82 -10.09 0.01
N ASN A 70 -11.79 -10.93 0.07
CA ASN A 70 -11.87 -12.19 0.83
C ASN A 70 -11.67 -11.98 2.34
N PHE A 71 -11.63 -10.73 2.81
CA PHE A 71 -11.47 -10.37 4.21
C PHE A 71 -12.84 -10.03 4.81
N GLN A 72 -13.22 -10.73 5.88
CA GLN A 72 -14.56 -10.62 6.46
C GLN A 72 -14.90 -9.22 7.00
N ASP A 73 -13.89 -8.41 7.36
CA ASP A 73 -14.10 -7.15 8.07
C ASP A 73 -14.13 -5.89 7.20
N GLY A 74 -13.94 -6.00 5.88
CA GLY A 74 -14.05 -4.84 4.96
C GLY A 74 -13.15 -3.64 5.30
N GLN A 75 -12.13 -3.86 6.12
CA GLN A 75 -11.20 -2.84 6.62
C GLN A 75 -9.83 -2.94 5.94
N VAL A 76 -9.81 -3.58 4.77
CA VAL A 76 -8.59 -3.86 4.03
C VAL A 76 -8.44 -2.88 2.88
N THR A 77 -7.25 -2.33 2.76
CA THR A 77 -6.81 -1.53 1.63
C THR A 77 -5.62 -2.22 1.00
N LEU A 78 -5.70 -2.48 -0.29
CA LEU A 78 -4.58 -2.99 -1.07
C LEU A 78 -3.81 -1.81 -1.61
N LEU A 79 -2.56 -1.70 -1.20
CA LEU A 79 -1.65 -0.70 -1.72
C LEU A 79 -0.62 -1.41 -2.59
N ARG A 80 -0.48 -0.99 -3.85
CA ARG A 80 0.50 -1.55 -4.78
C ARG A 80 1.59 -0.52 -4.99
N PHE A 81 2.84 -0.91 -4.83
CA PHE A 81 3.96 0.02 -4.98
C PHE A 81 5.02 -0.56 -5.91
N PRO A 82 4.96 -0.21 -7.20
CA PRO A 82 6.13 -0.27 -8.03
C PRO A 82 6.93 1.02 -7.85
N SER A 83 7.92 1.03 -6.95
CA SER A 83 9.01 2.00 -7.05
C SER A 83 9.68 1.84 -8.42
N SER A 84 10.24 2.93 -8.97
CA SER A 84 11.16 2.84 -10.11
C SER A 84 12.38 1.94 -9.81
N SER A 85 12.65 1.66 -8.53
CA SER A 85 13.65 0.70 -8.05
C SER A 85 13.07 -0.64 -7.57
N THR A 86 11.75 -0.86 -7.65
CA THR A 86 11.17 -2.14 -7.25
C THR A 86 11.18 -3.14 -8.38
N LEU A 87 11.12 -4.37 -7.94
CA LEU A 87 11.25 -5.59 -8.69
C LEU A 87 10.11 -5.76 -9.72
N LEU A 88 8.97 -5.10 -9.49
CA LEU A 88 7.81 -5.11 -10.40
C LEU A 88 7.89 -4.10 -11.54
N SER A 89 8.54 -2.95 -11.38
CA SER A 89 8.78 -2.04 -12.53
C SER A 89 9.70 -2.69 -13.56
N ALA A 90 10.56 -3.60 -13.09
CA ALA A 90 11.36 -4.46 -13.95
C ALA A 90 10.52 -5.40 -14.83
N TYR A 91 9.40 -5.91 -14.32
CA TYR A 91 8.55 -6.85 -15.07
C TYR A 91 7.32 -6.19 -15.69
N ILE A 92 7.16 -4.87 -15.67
CA ILE A 92 5.96 -4.23 -16.22
C ILE A 92 6.40 -3.08 -17.12
N PRO A 93 5.87 -2.95 -18.35
CA PRO A 93 6.18 -1.82 -19.21
C PRO A 93 6.02 -0.49 -18.45
N ASP A 94 6.91 0.45 -18.75
CA ASP A 94 6.89 1.79 -18.16
C ASP A 94 5.46 2.37 -18.16
N ASP A 95 5.10 3.05 -17.07
CA ASP A 95 3.87 3.82 -16.89
C ASP A 95 2.55 3.09 -16.58
N ILE A 96 2.51 1.74 -16.51
CA ILE A 96 1.26 1.03 -16.16
C ILE A 96 0.95 1.08 -14.64
N PHE A 97 1.98 1.08 -13.79
CA PHE A 97 1.81 1.23 -12.34
C PHE A 97 2.87 2.18 -11.77
N LYS A 98 2.45 3.10 -10.91
CA LYS A 98 3.35 4.03 -10.19
C LYS A 98 3.21 3.82 -8.69
N SER A 99 4.34 3.82 -7.97
CA SER A 99 4.31 3.85 -6.52
C SER A 99 3.53 5.06 -6.05
N THR A 100 2.46 4.82 -5.31
CA THR A 100 1.68 5.91 -4.75
C THR A 100 2.40 6.43 -3.50
N VAL A 101 2.61 7.75 -3.42
CA VAL A 101 3.13 8.34 -2.19
C VAL A 101 1.99 8.32 -1.18
N HIS A 102 2.24 7.81 0.02
CA HIS A 102 1.21 7.70 1.05
C HIS A 102 1.72 8.18 2.41
N ARG A 103 0.79 8.54 3.29
CA ARG A 103 1.08 9.02 4.66
C ARG A 103 -0.06 8.62 5.60
N VAL A 104 0.20 8.63 6.90
CA VAL A 104 -0.83 8.50 7.91
C VAL A 104 -0.91 9.81 8.69
N ILE A 105 -2.10 10.40 8.77
CA ILE A 105 -2.36 11.56 9.64
C ILE A 105 -3.47 11.21 10.62
N ILE A 106 -3.17 11.33 11.90
CA ILE A 106 -4.18 11.17 12.96
C ILE A 106 -4.80 12.54 13.25
N HIS A 107 -5.99 12.78 12.69
CA HIS A 107 -6.82 13.95 12.98
C HIS A 107 -7.70 13.78 14.22
N SER A 108 -8.06 12.53 14.53
CA SER A 108 -9.01 12.21 15.59
C SER A 108 -8.39 12.24 16.98
N GLY A 109 -9.25 12.44 17.99
CA GLY A 109 -8.92 12.22 19.40
C GLY A 109 -8.90 10.74 19.82
N VAL A 110 -8.99 9.81 18.87
CA VAL A 110 -8.97 8.36 19.12
C VAL A 110 -7.68 7.72 18.62
N ARG A 111 -7.25 6.66 19.30
CA ARG A 111 -6.11 5.82 18.90
C ARG A 111 -6.49 5.00 17.67
N ARG A 112 -5.51 4.71 16.83
CA ARG A 112 -5.66 3.87 15.63
C ARG A 112 -4.67 2.72 15.67
N TYR A 113 -5.08 1.57 15.13
CA TYR A 113 -4.19 0.44 14.87
C TYR A 113 -4.24 0.07 13.40
N SER A 114 -3.14 -0.44 12.86
CA SER A 114 -3.13 -1.02 11.53
C SER A 114 -2.15 -2.19 11.43
N ILE A 115 -2.42 -3.11 10.51
CA ILE A 115 -1.61 -4.29 10.27
C ILE A 115 -1.26 -4.34 8.78
N PRO A 116 -0.15 -3.70 8.36
CA PRO A 116 0.39 -3.89 7.02
C PRO A 116 1.11 -5.24 6.92
N LEU A 117 0.83 -5.95 5.83
CA LEU A 117 1.57 -7.09 5.34
C LEU A 117 2.25 -6.69 4.03
N PHE A 118 3.57 -6.55 4.07
CA PHE A 118 4.41 -6.19 2.94
C PHE A 118 4.88 -7.47 2.24
N PHE A 119 4.55 -7.64 0.97
CA PHE A 119 4.99 -8.76 0.15
C PHE A 119 6.07 -8.31 -0.84
N GLY A 120 7.19 -9.02 -0.80
CA GLY A 120 8.38 -8.82 -1.63
C GLY A 120 8.74 -10.03 -2.48
N THR A 121 9.96 -10.00 -3.03
CA THR A 121 10.59 -11.18 -3.64
C THR A 121 11.60 -11.80 -2.68
N ASP A 122 12.39 -12.75 -3.17
CA ASP A 122 13.58 -13.22 -2.46
C ASP A 122 14.58 -12.07 -2.30
N ASP A 123 15.01 -11.82 -1.06
CA ASP A 123 15.97 -10.77 -0.70
C ASP A 123 17.37 -11.01 -1.32
N ASN A 124 17.66 -12.25 -1.76
CA ASN A 124 18.95 -12.63 -2.33
C ASN A 124 18.96 -12.63 -3.86
N VAL A 125 17.89 -12.13 -4.50
CA VAL A 125 17.78 -12.09 -5.96
C VAL A 125 18.01 -10.67 -6.46
N ASN A 126 18.96 -10.53 -7.40
CA ASN A 126 19.03 -9.34 -8.22
C ASN A 126 17.83 -9.32 -9.15
N VAL A 127 17.08 -8.22 -9.13
CA VAL A 127 15.95 -8.07 -10.05
C VAL A 127 16.32 -7.14 -11.18
N GLU A 128 16.06 -7.65 -12.38
CA GLU A 128 16.37 -7.01 -13.64
C GLU A 128 15.09 -6.77 -14.44
N VAL A 129 15.11 -5.73 -15.27
CA VAL A 129 14.00 -5.40 -16.16
C VAL A 129 13.87 -6.50 -17.20
N SER A 130 12.74 -7.20 -17.22
CA SER A 130 12.42 -8.18 -18.25
C SER A 130 11.95 -7.46 -19.53
N PRO A 131 12.60 -7.69 -20.68
CA PRO A 131 12.19 -7.08 -21.94
C PRO A 131 10.91 -7.70 -22.55
N PHE A 132 10.31 -8.73 -21.93
CA PHE A 132 9.24 -9.55 -22.53
C PHE A 132 8.03 -9.79 -21.62
N VAL A 133 7.55 -8.80 -20.87
CA VAL A 133 6.29 -9.00 -20.14
C VAL A 133 5.07 -8.69 -21.00
N GLN A 134 4.42 -9.78 -21.44
CA GLN A 134 3.01 -9.75 -21.82
C GLN A 134 2.16 -9.89 -20.55
N ILE A 135 1.59 -8.78 -20.08
CA ILE A 135 0.52 -8.84 -19.08
C ILE A 135 -0.75 -9.27 -19.82
N THR A 136 -1.18 -10.51 -19.64
CA THR A 136 -2.56 -10.90 -19.96
C THR A 136 -3.47 -10.25 -18.93
N THR A 137 -4.16 -9.19 -19.32
CA THR A 137 -5.07 -8.41 -18.49
C THR A 137 -6.32 -9.20 -18.14
N ASP A 138 -6.26 -10.07 -17.12
CA ASP A 138 -7.48 -10.48 -16.42
C ASP A 138 -7.87 -9.35 -15.45
N LEU A 139 -8.82 -8.52 -15.89
CA LEU A 139 -9.29 -7.30 -15.24
C LEU A 139 -9.87 -7.51 -13.82
N ARG A 140 -10.14 -8.74 -13.41
CA ARG A 140 -10.79 -9.05 -12.13
C ARG A 140 -9.90 -8.74 -10.92
N VAL A 141 -8.58 -8.91 -11.05
CA VAL A 141 -7.63 -8.58 -9.97
C VAL A 141 -7.27 -7.09 -9.98
N MET A 142 -7.39 -6.41 -11.14
CA MET A 142 -7.07 -4.98 -11.29
C MET A 142 -8.16 -4.04 -10.78
N SER A 143 -9.42 -4.46 -10.86
CA SER A 143 -10.58 -3.72 -10.34
C SER A 143 -10.41 -3.31 -8.88
N LEU A 144 -9.81 -4.17 -8.06
CA LEU A 144 -9.63 -3.96 -6.62
C LEU A 144 -8.69 -2.80 -6.27
N PHE A 145 -7.81 -2.38 -7.19
CA PHE A 145 -6.82 -1.34 -6.93
C PHE A 145 -7.27 0.05 -7.39
N LEU A 146 -8.10 0.13 -8.43
CA LEU A 146 -8.58 1.42 -8.95
C LEU A 146 -9.68 2.02 -8.06
N LEU A 147 -10.48 1.19 -7.39
CA LEU A 147 -11.65 1.61 -6.61
C LEU A 147 -11.31 2.36 -5.31
N ALA A 148 -10.05 2.35 -4.84
CA ALA A 148 -9.66 2.97 -3.58
C ALA A 148 -9.11 4.40 -3.72
N ILE A 149 -8.87 4.90 -4.95
CA ILE A 149 -8.10 6.13 -5.19
C ILE A 149 -8.65 7.02 -6.33
N THR A 150 -9.80 6.67 -6.93
CA THR A 150 -10.51 7.51 -7.92
C THR A 150 -11.58 8.38 -7.27
#